data_AF-A0A7Y3UW11-F1
#
_entry.id   AF-A0A7Y3UW11-F1
#
_cell.length_a   1.000
_cell.length_b   1.000
_cell.length_c   1.000
_cell.angle_alpha   90.00
_cell.angle_beta   90.00
_cell.angle_gamma   90.00
#
_symmetry.space_group_name_H-M   'P 1'
#
loop_
_entity.id
_entity.type
_entity.pdbx_description
1 polymer ?
#
loop_
_entity_poly.entity_id
_entity_poly.type
_entity_poly.pdbx_seq_one_letter_code
_entity_poly.pdbx_strand_id
1 'polypeptide(L)' 'MTDNIFTGTMPALMTPCTAERKPDFDALVRKGRELIEAGMSAVVYCGSMGDWP' A
#
# COMPACT_ATOMS: atom_id res chain seq x y z
N MET A 1 10.32 -17.01 -18.13
CA MET A 1 10.92 -15.71 -17.78
C MET A 1 10.25 -15.28 -16.49
N THR A 2 11.00 -14.99 -15.43
CA THR A 2 10.41 -14.50 -14.18
C THR A 2 10.25 -13.01 -14.31
N ASP A 3 9.02 -12.50 -14.25
CA ASP A 3 8.79 -11.05 -14.28
C ASP A 3 9.42 -10.40 -13.05
N ASN A 4 10.22 -9.35 -13.27
CA ASN A 4 10.85 -8.61 -12.18
C ASN A 4 9.82 -7.66 -11.56
N ILE A 5 9.43 -7.95 -10.31
CA ILE A 5 8.46 -7.16 -9.56
C ILE A 5 8.93 -5.73 -9.27
N PHE A 6 10.24 -5.46 -9.34
CA PHE A 6 10.83 -4.15 -9.04
C PHE A 6 10.92 -3.26 -10.27
N THR A 7 9.85 -3.25 -11.08
CA THR A 7 9.76 -2.47 -12.31
C THR A 7 8.50 -1.63 -12.30
N GLY A 8 8.60 -0.34 -12.65
CA GLY A 8 7.48 0.60 -12.64
C GLY A 8 7.32 1.36 -11.32
N THR A 9 6.14 1.88 -11.04
CA THR A 9 5.88 2.75 -9.87
C THR A 9 5.24 1.95 -8.73
N MET A 10 5.85 2.02 -7.55
CA MET A 10 5.47 1.23 -6.37
C MET A 10 5.34 2.14 -5.13
N PRO A 11 4.19 2.78 -4.92
CA PRO A 11 4.00 3.64 -3.75
C PRO A 11 4.05 2.84 -2.44
N ALA A 12 4.70 3.43 -1.43
CA ALA A 12 4.66 2.94 -0.06
C ALA A 12 3.34 3.39 0.58
N LEU A 13 2.56 2.43 1.09
CA LEU A 13 1.23 2.71 1.67
C LEU A 13 1.34 3.29 3.07
N MET A 14 0.48 4.28 3.35
CA MET A 14 0.18 4.70 4.71
C MET A 14 -0.76 3.69 5.38
N THR A 15 -0.71 3.61 6.72
CA THR A 15 -1.62 2.75 7.52
C THR A 15 -2.82 3.58 7.99
N PRO A 16 -3.95 3.58 7.28
CA PRO A 16 -5.13 4.28 7.74
C PRO A 16 -5.58 3.71 9.09
N CYS A 17 -6.06 4.58 9.97
CA CYS A 17 -6.49 4.22 11.31
C CYS A 17 -7.97 4.54 11.53
N THR A 18 -8.67 3.68 12.28
CA THR A 18 -10.01 3.96 12.80
C THR A 18 -9.97 5.05 13.87
N ALA A 19 -11.13 5.53 14.31
CA ALA A 19 -11.24 6.50 15.40
C ALA A 19 -10.58 5.99 16.71
N GLU A 20 -10.56 4.68 16.92
CA GLU A 20 -9.92 4.00 18.06
C GLU A 20 -8.42 3.80 17.88
N ARG A 21 -7.81 4.40 16.84
CA ARG A 21 -6.39 4.29 16.49
C ARG A 21 -5.93 2.85 16.19
N LYS A 22 -6.83 2.01 15.69
CA LYS A 22 -6.49 0.68 15.17
C LYS A 22 -6.31 0.75 13.65
N PRO A 23 -5.43 -0.06 13.05
CA PRO A 23 -5.34 -0.14 11.59
C PRO A 23 -6.70 -0.48 10.96
N ASP A 24 -7.12 0.34 10.00
CA ASP A 24 -8.30 0.09 9.17
C ASP A 24 -7.87 -0.68 7.92
N PHE A 25 -7.94 -2.01 8.00
CA PHE A 25 -7.51 -2.87 6.91
C PHE A 25 -8.42 -2.78 5.67
N ASP A 26 -9.70 -2.49 5.84
CA ASP A 26 -10.63 -2.32 4.71
C ASP A 26 -10.27 -1.06 3.92
N ALA A 27 -9.94 0.04 4.61
CA ALA A 27 -9.43 1.25 3.98
C ALA A 27 -8.06 1.04 3.32
N LEU A 28 -7.17 0.27 3.95
CA LEU A 28 -5.86 -0.07 3.38
C LEU A 28 -6.00 -0.84 2.06
N VAL A 29 -6.83 -1.89 2.05
CA VAL A 29 -7.07 -2.70 0.85
C VAL A 29 -7.73 -1.86 -0.25
N ARG A 30 -8.74 -1.04 0.11
CA ARG A 30 -9.38 -0.13 -0.83
C ARG A 30 -8.36 0.81 -1.48
N LYS A 31 -7.47 1.41 -0.69
CA LYS A 31 -6.45 2.32 -1.22
C LYS A 31 -5.42 1.62 -2.09
N GLY A 32 -5.00 0.42 -1.71
CA GLY A 32 -4.10 -0.40 -2.52
C GLY A 32 -4.70 -0.69 -3.90
N ARG A 33 -5.98 -1.10 -3.95
CA ARG A 33 -6.69 -1.34 -5.22
C ARG A 33 -6.81 -0.09 -6.08
N GLU A 34 -7.22 1.04 -5.48
CA GLU A 34 -7.31 2.34 -6.18
C GLU A 34 -5.98 2.73 -6.85
N LEU A 35 -4.85 2.50 -6.18
CA LEU A 35 -3.53 2.80 -6.74
C LEU A 35 -3.16 1.88 -7.91
N ILE A 36 -3.49 0.58 -7.82
CA ILE A 36 -3.28 -0.35 -8.93
C ILE A 36 -4.17 0.04 -10.12
N GLU A 37 -5.44 0.38 -9.89
CA GLU A 37 -6.36 0.86 -10.92
C GLU A 37 -5.88 2.17 -11.57
N ALA A 38 -5.19 3.03 -10.80
CA ALA A 38 -4.56 4.24 -11.30
C ALA A 38 -3.26 4.00 -12.10
N GLY A 39 -2.82 2.74 -12.26
CA GLY A 39 -1.67 2.36 -13.08
C GLY A 39 -0.37 2.10 -12.31
N MET A 40 -0.41 2.01 -10.98
CA MET A 40 0.76 1.60 -10.19
C MET A 40 1.06 0.13 -10.42
N SER A 41 2.34 -0.22 -10.45
CA SER A 41 2.80 -1.58 -10.77
C SER A 41 2.73 -2.53 -9.57
N ALA A 42 2.96 -2.00 -8.36
CA ALA A 42 2.77 -2.71 -7.10
C ALA A 42 2.55 -1.70 -5.96
N VAL A 43 2.42 -2.20 -4.73
CA VAL A 43 2.40 -1.38 -3.51
C VAL A 43 3.38 -1.97 -2.48
N VAL A 44 4.00 -1.13 -1.66
CA VAL A 44 4.89 -1.58 -0.58
C VAL A 44 4.19 -1.36 0.75
N TYR A 45 4.03 -2.44 1.51
CA TYR A 45 3.52 -2.43 2.89
C TYR A 45 4.13 -3.62 3.66
N CYS A 46 4.61 -3.48 4.90
CA CYS A 46 4.68 -2.27 5.71
C CYS A 46 6.09 -1.66 5.73
N GLY A 47 6.20 -0.34 5.90
CA GLY A 47 7.46 0.41 5.98
C GLY A 47 7.28 1.74 6.72
N SER A 48 8.26 2.64 6.66
CA SER A 48 8.23 3.91 7.39
C SER A 48 7.00 4.78 7.08
N MET A 49 6.55 4.82 5.82
CA MET A 49 5.33 5.51 5.43
C MET A 49 4.06 4.93 6.07
N GLY A 50 4.09 3.66 6.49
CA GLY A 50 3.00 2.96 7.18
C GLY A 50 3.14 3.00 8.70
N ASP A 51 3.96 3.90 9.25
CA ASP A 51 4.24 4.04 10.69
C ASP A 51 4.86 2.79 11.34
N TRP A 52 5.56 1.96 10.56
CA TRP A 52 6.31 0.81 11.08
C TRP A 52 7.71 1.24 11.54
N PRO A 53 8.19 0.77 12.72
CA PRO A 53 9.47 1.15 13.31
C PRO A 53 10.69 0.66 12.52
#